data_AF-A0A367M1R7-F1
#
_entry.id   AF-A0A367M1R7-F1
#
_cell.length_a   1.000
_cell.length_b   1.000
_cell.length_c   1.000
_cell.angle_alpha   90.00
_cell.angle_beta   90.00
_cell.angle_gamma   90.00
#
_symmetry.space_group_name_H-M   'P 1'
#
loop_
_entity.id
_entity.type
_entity.pdbx_description
1 polymer ?
#
loop_
_entity_poly.entity_id
_entity_poly.type
_entity_poly.pdbx_seq_one_letter_code
_entity_poly.pdbx_strand_id
1 'polypeptide(L)'
;EEMLEKARAWILANPAAKQPWDSAGYKIPGGTPASPNVAQMLAIAPSVLRDKTKGCFPAPEKIMCAAVEGAQVDFDTAQLIEARYFTELTTGQVAKNMIGTFWFQLNEINAGKSRPQGYPVRATKKVGVLGAGMMGAGIAYVSAAAGIEVVLKDVSLEAAEKGKAYSARLLDKKVARGHLSAEKRDAFLARIVPSVSEADFEGCDLIIEAVFEDRALKGKVTAEAEKHALADAVVASNTSTLPITGLAQAVARPEKFIGLHFFSPVDKMPLVEIIRGEKTSDETLARGFDYVLQIKKTPIVVNDSRGFFTSRVFGTFTNEGIAMLGEGVSAAMIDNQARQAGMPVGPLAISDEVSLSLMTHIRNQTARDLEAEGKALPTHPAFAVIDLMVNEYKRPGKAAGAGF
;
A
#
# COMPACT_ATOMS: atom_id res chain seq x y z
N GLU A 1 -38.26 -6.70 2.27
CA GLU A 1 -39.54 -7.46 2.20
C GLU A 1 -39.55 -8.45 1.04
N GLU A 2 -39.26 -8.02 -0.19
CA GLU A 2 -39.16 -8.92 -1.38
C GLU A 2 -38.30 -10.19 -1.16
N MET A 3 -37.14 -10.07 -0.51
CA MET A 3 -36.29 -11.23 -0.19
C MET A 3 -36.98 -12.23 0.76
N LEU A 4 -37.75 -11.74 1.74
CA LEU A 4 -38.49 -12.59 2.67
C LEU A 4 -39.67 -13.26 1.97
N GLU A 5 -40.35 -12.56 1.07
CA GLU A 5 -41.42 -13.14 0.25
C GLU A 5 -40.89 -14.26 -0.66
N LYS A 6 -39.79 -14.00 -1.36
CA LYS A 6 -39.10 -15.02 -2.19
C LYS A 6 -38.65 -16.22 -1.36
N ALA A 7 -38.10 -15.99 -0.17
CA ALA A 7 -37.69 -17.07 0.72
C ALA A 7 -38.89 -17.92 1.18
N ARG A 8 -39.99 -17.29 1.60
CA ARG A 8 -41.23 -17.99 2.00
C ARG A 8 -41.82 -18.79 0.84
N ALA A 9 -41.89 -18.19 -0.35
CA ALA A 9 -42.36 -18.87 -1.55
C ALA A 9 -41.48 -20.08 -1.89
N TRP A 10 -40.15 -19.95 -1.77
CA TRP A 10 -39.23 -21.07 -1.98
C TRP A 10 -39.45 -22.19 -0.95
N ILE A 11 -39.61 -21.86 0.33
CA ILE A 11 -39.88 -22.86 1.39
C ILE A 11 -41.18 -23.62 1.10
N LEU A 12 -42.27 -22.90 0.78
CA LEU A 12 -43.56 -23.52 0.44
C LEU A 12 -43.46 -24.43 -0.80
N ALA A 13 -42.63 -24.06 -1.78
CA ALA A 13 -42.41 -24.84 -2.99
C ALA A 13 -41.48 -26.06 -2.79
N ASN A 14 -40.68 -26.11 -1.73
CA ASN A 14 -39.66 -27.15 -1.50
C ASN A 14 -39.81 -27.85 -0.14
N PRO A 15 -40.94 -28.53 0.14
CA PRO A 15 -41.24 -29.10 1.46
C PRO A 15 -40.31 -30.26 1.89
N ALA A 16 -39.61 -30.89 0.93
CA ALA A 16 -38.68 -32.00 1.18
C ALA A 16 -37.21 -31.60 0.99
N ALA A 17 -36.91 -30.30 1.07
CA ALA A 17 -35.54 -29.80 0.93
C ALA A 17 -34.61 -30.46 1.96
N LYS A 18 -33.55 -31.08 1.47
CA LYS A 18 -32.45 -31.64 2.25
C LYS A 18 -31.14 -31.24 1.60
N GLN A 19 -30.06 -31.21 2.38
CA GLN A 19 -28.77 -30.94 1.79
C GLN A 19 -28.33 -32.11 0.88
N PRO A 20 -27.61 -31.83 -0.21
CA PRO A 20 -27.16 -32.88 -1.12
C PRO A 20 -26.34 -33.98 -0.43
N TRP A 21 -25.51 -33.61 0.55
CA TRP A 21 -24.65 -34.56 1.29
C TRP A 21 -25.40 -35.47 2.26
N ASP A 22 -26.63 -35.12 2.66
CA ASP A 22 -27.50 -35.97 3.47
C ASP A 22 -28.29 -36.98 2.61
N SER A 23 -28.03 -37.01 1.30
CA SER A 23 -28.69 -37.92 0.37
C SER A 23 -27.86 -39.17 0.13
N ALA A 24 -28.50 -40.33 0.18
CA ALA A 24 -27.88 -41.59 -0.20
C ALA A 24 -27.29 -41.51 -1.62
N GLY A 25 -26.06 -41.98 -1.78
CA GLY A 25 -25.35 -41.94 -3.05
C GLY A 25 -24.75 -40.58 -3.42
N TYR A 26 -24.73 -39.61 -2.50
CA TYR A 26 -24.01 -38.35 -2.69
C TYR A 26 -22.54 -38.60 -3.06
N LYS A 27 -22.02 -37.77 -3.96
CA LYS A 27 -20.62 -37.76 -4.38
C LYS A 27 -20.08 -36.35 -4.23
N ILE A 28 -18.99 -36.21 -3.50
CA ILE A 28 -18.27 -34.94 -3.39
C ILE A 28 -17.86 -34.49 -4.81
N PRO A 29 -18.18 -33.25 -5.23
CA PRO A 29 -17.72 -32.71 -6.50
C PRO A 29 -16.20 -32.79 -6.62
N GLY A 30 -15.70 -33.39 -7.71
CA GLY A 30 -14.26 -33.62 -7.92
C GLY A 30 -13.72 -34.91 -7.28
N GLY A 31 -14.47 -35.54 -6.39
CA GLY A 31 -14.10 -36.78 -5.70
C GLY A 31 -13.60 -36.57 -4.27
N THR A 32 -13.49 -37.67 -3.53
CA THR A 32 -12.89 -37.73 -2.19
C THR A 32 -11.36 -37.76 -2.28
N PRO A 33 -10.62 -37.58 -1.17
CA PRO A 33 -9.16 -37.73 -1.16
C PRO A 33 -8.64 -39.09 -1.66
N ALA A 34 -9.46 -40.15 -1.61
CA ALA A 34 -9.13 -41.46 -2.16
C ALA A 34 -9.29 -41.55 -3.69
N SER A 35 -9.92 -40.55 -4.33
CA SER A 35 -10.09 -40.50 -5.78
C SER A 35 -8.74 -40.21 -6.45
N PRO A 36 -8.32 -40.96 -7.48
CA PRO A 36 -6.96 -40.85 -8.04
C PRO A 36 -6.52 -39.43 -8.42
N ASN A 37 -7.39 -38.66 -9.08
CA ASN A 37 -7.09 -37.29 -9.50
C ASN A 37 -6.88 -36.34 -8.30
N VAL A 38 -7.66 -36.52 -7.22
CA VAL A 38 -7.55 -35.73 -6.00
C VAL A 38 -6.28 -36.12 -5.24
N ALA A 39 -6.00 -37.42 -5.11
CA ALA A 39 -4.80 -37.91 -4.44
C ALA A 39 -3.51 -37.35 -5.05
N GLN A 40 -3.42 -37.30 -6.39
CA GLN A 40 -2.28 -36.71 -7.09
C GLN A 40 -2.12 -35.21 -6.80
N MET A 41 -3.22 -34.45 -6.79
CA MET A 41 -3.20 -33.04 -6.43
C MET A 41 -2.77 -32.83 -4.97
N LEU A 42 -3.30 -33.64 -4.04
CA LEU A 42 -2.99 -33.54 -2.60
C LEU A 42 -1.54 -33.88 -2.26
N ALA A 43 -0.84 -34.66 -3.10
CA ALA A 43 0.59 -34.90 -2.93
C ALA A 43 1.44 -33.62 -3.13
N ILE A 44 0.92 -32.61 -3.83
CA ILE A 44 1.63 -31.38 -4.19
C ILE A 44 1.07 -30.17 -3.43
N ALA A 45 -0.24 -30.15 -3.12
CA ALA A 45 -0.90 -29.00 -2.51
C ALA A 45 -0.22 -28.47 -1.22
N PRO A 46 0.26 -29.31 -0.28
CA PRO A 46 0.96 -28.83 0.91
C PRO A 46 2.24 -28.06 0.62
N SER A 47 3.04 -28.50 -0.36
CA SER A 47 4.29 -27.82 -0.70
C SER A 47 4.03 -26.48 -1.39
N VAL A 48 3.03 -26.41 -2.28
CA VAL A 48 2.60 -25.16 -2.92
C VAL A 48 2.04 -24.18 -1.89
N LEU A 49 1.26 -24.67 -0.93
CA LEU A 49 0.74 -23.81 0.14
C LEU A 49 1.87 -23.26 1.00
N ARG A 50 2.80 -24.11 1.43
CA ARG A 50 3.94 -23.71 2.24
C ARG A 50 4.89 -22.78 1.48
N ASP A 51 5.01 -22.92 0.16
CA ASP A 51 5.74 -21.95 -0.65
C ASP A 51 5.06 -20.57 -0.64
N LYS A 52 3.73 -20.50 -0.60
CA LYS A 52 3.00 -19.21 -0.51
C LYS A 52 3.05 -18.59 0.88
N THR A 53 2.93 -19.39 1.94
CA THR A 53 2.85 -18.88 3.32
C THR A 53 4.20 -18.80 4.02
N LYS A 54 5.22 -19.48 3.47
CA LYS A 54 6.52 -19.74 4.09
C LYS A 54 6.44 -20.37 5.49
N GLY A 55 5.28 -20.95 5.84
CA GLY A 55 4.99 -21.48 7.17
C GLY A 55 4.70 -20.42 8.24
N CYS A 56 4.59 -19.13 7.88
CA CYS A 56 4.36 -18.05 8.85
C CYS A 56 2.88 -17.95 9.28
N PHE A 57 1.97 -18.55 8.52
CA PHE A 57 0.54 -18.50 8.74
C PHE A 57 -0.01 -19.92 8.92
N PRO A 58 -0.37 -20.34 10.14
CA PRO A 58 -0.84 -21.71 10.38
C PRO A 58 -2.26 -21.94 9.84
N ALA A 59 -3.09 -20.89 9.75
CA ALA A 59 -4.49 -21.05 9.38
C ALA A 59 -4.72 -21.70 8.00
N PRO A 60 -4.05 -21.27 6.90
CA PRO A 60 -4.21 -21.95 5.61
C PRO A 60 -3.87 -23.45 5.65
N GLU A 61 -2.85 -23.86 6.41
CA GLU A 61 -2.47 -25.26 6.54
C GLU A 61 -3.54 -26.05 7.28
N LYS A 62 -4.05 -25.51 8.40
CA LYS A 62 -5.12 -26.16 9.17
C LYS A 62 -6.46 -26.20 8.44
N ILE A 63 -6.77 -25.20 7.62
CA ILE A 63 -7.95 -25.22 6.72
C ILE A 63 -7.83 -26.38 5.73
N MET A 64 -6.66 -26.57 5.12
CA MET A 64 -6.42 -27.69 4.21
C MET A 64 -6.51 -29.05 4.92
N CYS A 65 -5.95 -29.18 6.13
CA CYS A 65 -6.11 -30.40 6.93
C CYS A 65 -7.59 -30.70 7.21
N ALA A 66 -8.33 -29.73 7.75
CA ALA A 66 -9.76 -29.88 8.05
C ALA A 66 -10.57 -30.26 6.80
N ALA A 67 -10.31 -29.61 5.65
CA ALA A 67 -10.99 -29.89 4.40
C ALA A 67 -10.69 -31.29 3.85
N VAL A 68 -9.43 -31.72 3.91
CA VAL A 68 -9.02 -33.03 3.39
C VAL A 68 -9.50 -34.15 4.32
N GLU A 69 -9.22 -34.06 5.61
CA GLU A 69 -9.61 -35.08 6.59
C GLU A 69 -11.13 -35.18 6.71
N GLY A 70 -11.84 -34.04 6.71
CA GLY A 70 -13.29 -34.02 6.71
C GLY A 70 -13.91 -34.70 5.49
N ALA A 71 -13.28 -34.59 4.31
CA ALA A 71 -13.75 -35.25 3.09
C ALA A 71 -13.52 -36.78 3.06
N GLN A 72 -12.88 -37.36 4.09
CA GLN A 72 -12.65 -38.80 4.22
C GLN A 72 -13.68 -39.51 5.11
N VAL A 73 -14.51 -38.75 5.83
CA VAL A 73 -15.41 -39.27 6.87
C VAL A 73 -16.84 -38.81 6.64
N ASP A 74 -17.76 -39.27 7.49
CA ASP A 74 -19.13 -38.75 7.53
C ASP A 74 -19.17 -37.30 8.03
N PHE A 75 -20.30 -36.62 7.80
CA PHE A 75 -20.44 -35.19 8.06
C PHE A 75 -20.26 -34.80 9.52
N ASP A 76 -20.75 -35.61 10.47
CA ASP A 76 -20.64 -35.31 11.89
C ASP A 76 -19.20 -35.46 12.38
N THR A 77 -18.51 -36.50 11.92
CA THR A 77 -17.07 -36.67 12.17
C THR A 77 -16.26 -35.54 11.52
N ALA A 78 -16.63 -35.09 10.32
CA ALA A 78 -15.97 -33.97 9.63
C ALA A 78 -16.09 -32.66 10.43
N GLN A 79 -17.27 -32.36 10.99
CA GLN A 79 -17.45 -31.20 11.86
C GLN A 79 -16.60 -31.28 13.12
N LEU A 80 -16.44 -32.47 13.71
CA LEU A 80 -15.59 -32.63 14.88
C LEU A 80 -14.11 -32.37 14.54
N ILE A 81 -13.64 -32.79 13.36
CA ILE A 81 -12.29 -32.49 12.88
C ILE A 81 -12.12 -30.97 12.69
N GLU A 82 -13.09 -30.31 12.04
CA GLU A 82 -13.08 -28.85 11.87
C GLU A 82 -12.99 -28.13 13.23
N ALA A 83 -13.84 -28.52 14.19
CA ALA A 83 -13.88 -27.90 15.52
C ALA A 83 -12.54 -28.02 16.26
N ARG A 84 -11.82 -29.13 16.10
CA ARG A 84 -10.48 -29.32 16.69
C ARG A 84 -9.47 -28.35 16.10
N TYR A 85 -9.39 -28.26 14.77
CA TYR A 85 -8.47 -27.33 14.12
C TYR A 85 -8.83 -25.87 14.37
N PHE A 86 -10.12 -25.54 14.39
CA PHE A 86 -10.60 -24.21 14.78
C PHE A 86 -10.17 -23.85 16.21
N THR A 87 -10.34 -24.77 17.16
CA THR A 87 -9.92 -24.56 18.56
C THR A 87 -8.41 -24.38 18.67
N GLU A 88 -7.62 -25.17 17.93
CA GLU A 88 -6.16 -25.02 17.86
C GLU A 88 -5.77 -23.61 17.39
N LEU A 89 -6.36 -23.14 16.29
CA LEU A 89 -6.06 -21.81 15.74
C LEU A 89 -6.50 -20.69 16.70
N THR A 90 -7.74 -20.73 17.18
CA THR A 90 -8.32 -19.65 17.99
C THR A 90 -7.63 -19.46 19.34
N THR A 91 -7.08 -20.53 19.92
CA THR A 91 -6.29 -20.44 21.16
C THR A 91 -4.83 -20.05 20.91
N GLY A 92 -4.36 -20.12 19.65
CA GLY A 92 -3.00 -19.81 19.24
C GLY A 92 -2.67 -18.31 19.16
N GLN A 93 -1.37 -17.99 19.23
CA GLN A 93 -0.90 -16.60 19.25
C GLN A 93 -1.08 -15.88 17.91
N VAL A 94 -0.89 -16.58 16.77
CA VAL A 94 -1.02 -15.96 15.45
C VAL A 94 -2.45 -15.47 15.21
N ALA A 95 -3.46 -16.23 15.63
CA ALA A 95 -4.86 -15.79 15.53
C ALA A 95 -5.12 -14.54 16.37
N LYS A 96 -4.61 -14.49 17.61
CA LYS A 96 -4.71 -13.30 18.48
C LYS A 96 -4.07 -12.07 17.83
N ASN A 97 -2.88 -12.23 17.24
CA ASN A 97 -2.19 -11.15 16.53
C ASN A 97 -3.03 -10.66 15.34
N MET A 98 -3.50 -11.57 14.48
CA MET A 98 -4.27 -11.23 13.28
C MET A 98 -5.63 -10.61 13.62
N ILE A 99 -6.35 -11.11 14.62
CA ILE A 99 -7.61 -10.52 15.10
C ILE A 99 -7.34 -9.14 15.70
N GLY A 100 -6.29 -9.00 16.53
CA GLY A 100 -5.86 -7.71 17.06
C GLY A 100 -5.64 -6.66 15.97
N THR A 101 -4.86 -7.01 14.95
CA THR A 101 -4.49 -6.08 13.86
C THR A 101 -5.61 -5.86 12.86
N PHE A 102 -6.14 -6.93 12.25
CA PHE A 102 -7.03 -6.82 11.09
C PHE A 102 -8.50 -6.62 11.48
N TRP A 103 -8.88 -6.93 12.71
CA TRP A 103 -10.24 -6.67 13.20
C TRP A 103 -10.26 -5.44 14.10
N PHE A 104 -9.64 -5.49 15.28
CA PHE A 104 -9.79 -4.42 16.27
C PHE A 104 -9.12 -3.12 15.83
N GLN A 105 -7.81 -3.13 15.57
CA GLN A 105 -7.05 -1.92 15.21
C GLN A 105 -7.53 -1.32 13.89
N LEU A 106 -7.82 -2.14 12.88
CA LEU A 106 -8.32 -1.66 11.60
C LEU A 106 -9.71 -1.01 11.73
N ASN A 107 -10.62 -1.58 12.52
CA ASN A 107 -11.92 -0.97 12.78
C ASN A 107 -11.79 0.35 13.56
N GLU A 108 -10.88 0.43 14.53
CA GLU A 108 -10.60 1.68 15.24
C GLU A 108 -10.08 2.80 14.30
N ILE A 109 -9.17 2.46 13.38
CA ILE A 109 -8.64 3.39 12.39
C ILE A 109 -9.76 3.87 11.45
N ASN A 110 -10.56 2.94 10.94
CA ASN A 110 -11.69 3.26 10.04
C ASN A 110 -12.77 4.09 10.73
N ALA A 111 -12.96 3.92 12.05
CA ALA A 111 -13.84 4.75 12.87
C ALA A 111 -13.26 6.15 13.16
N GLY A 112 -12.07 6.47 12.66
CA GLY A 112 -11.46 7.79 12.81
C GLY A 112 -10.75 8.02 14.14
N LYS A 113 -10.25 6.97 14.81
CA LYS A 113 -9.55 7.10 16.12
C LYS A 113 -8.42 8.15 16.12
N SER A 114 -7.70 8.27 15.01
CA SER A 114 -6.61 9.25 14.85
C SER A 114 -7.03 10.55 14.14
N ARG A 115 -8.31 10.71 13.80
CA ARG A 115 -8.86 11.93 13.20
C ARG A 115 -9.22 12.93 14.31
N PRO A 116 -8.77 14.20 14.24
CA PRO A 116 -9.22 15.25 15.14
C PRO A 116 -10.75 15.38 15.16
N GLN A 117 -11.29 15.55 16.37
CA GLN A 117 -12.73 15.71 16.60
C GLN A 117 -13.14 17.17 16.40
N GLY A 118 -14.43 17.42 16.19
CA GLY A 118 -14.99 18.78 16.06
C GLY A 118 -14.91 19.39 14.65
N TYR A 119 -14.35 18.67 13.67
CA TYR A 119 -14.27 19.12 12.28
C TYR A 119 -15.25 18.34 11.38
N PRO A 120 -16.04 19.02 10.52
CA PRO A 120 -16.94 18.35 9.59
C PRO A 120 -16.17 17.48 8.60
N VAL A 121 -16.81 16.41 8.12
CA VAL A 121 -16.24 15.59 7.03
C VAL A 121 -16.29 16.38 5.74
N ARG A 122 -15.15 16.51 5.05
CA ARG A 122 -15.07 17.25 3.78
C ARG A 122 -14.51 16.36 2.66
N ALA A 123 -15.32 16.16 1.62
CA ALA A 123 -14.88 15.47 0.42
C ALA A 123 -14.03 16.39 -0.46
N THR A 124 -12.87 15.87 -0.90
CA THR A 124 -12.02 16.50 -1.92
C THR A 124 -12.69 16.37 -3.27
N LYS A 125 -12.84 17.49 -3.99
CA LYS A 125 -13.50 17.52 -5.30
C LYS A 125 -12.51 17.54 -6.46
N LYS A 126 -11.43 18.31 -6.34
CA LYS A 126 -10.42 18.49 -7.38
C LYS A 126 -9.02 18.52 -6.77
N VAL A 127 -8.16 17.60 -7.20
CA VAL A 127 -6.79 17.48 -6.71
C VAL A 127 -5.78 17.86 -7.78
N GLY A 128 -4.83 18.72 -7.43
CA GLY A 128 -3.62 18.98 -8.23
C GLY A 128 -2.49 18.06 -7.79
N VAL A 129 -1.88 17.32 -8.71
CA VAL A 129 -0.74 16.44 -8.45
C VAL A 129 0.49 17.01 -9.16
N LEU A 130 1.54 17.32 -8.40
CA LEU A 130 2.81 17.84 -8.93
C LEU A 130 3.79 16.67 -9.13
N GLY A 131 4.22 16.45 -10.37
CA GLY A 131 5.07 15.34 -10.78
C GLY A 131 4.24 14.18 -11.32
N ALA A 132 4.58 13.71 -12.51
CA ALA A 132 3.92 12.62 -13.23
C ALA A 132 4.79 11.35 -13.32
N GLY A 133 5.80 11.25 -12.46
CA GLY A 133 6.56 10.03 -12.21
C GLY A 133 5.68 8.91 -11.60
N MET A 134 6.31 7.80 -11.21
CA MET A 134 5.61 6.61 -10.70
C MET A 134 4.62 6.93 -9.56
N MET A 135 5.04 7.76 -8.60
CA MET A 135 4.21 8.14 -7.45
C MET A 135 3.04 9.02 -7.85
N GLY A 136 3.29 10.13 -8.55
CA GLY A 136 2.22 11.06 -8.95
C GLY A 136 1.23 10.45 -9.94
N ALA A 137 1.68 9.61 -10.88
CA ALA A 137 0.80 8.85 -11.76
C ALA A 137 -0.11 7.88 -10.99
N GLY A 138 0.43 7.23 -9.96
CA GLY A 138 -0.31 6.35 -9.07
C GLY A 138 -1.30 7.10 -8.16
N ILE A 139 -0.91 8.26 -7.63
CA ILE A 139 -1.79 9.16 -6.86
C ILE A 139 -2.94 9.63 -7.75
N ALA A 140 -2.67 10.08 -8.97
CA ALA A 140 -3.68 10.48 -9.94
C ALA A 140 -4.68 9.35 -10.23
N TYR A 141 -4.18 8.11 -10.38
CA TYR A 141 -5.04 6.93 -10.57
C TYR A 141 -6.00 6.72 -9.40
N VAL A 142 -5.50 6.67 -8.15
CA VAL A 142 -6.34 6.37 -6.99
C VAL A 142 -7.35 7.49 -6.69
N SER A 143 -6.98 8.74 -6.95
CA SER A 143 -7.90 9.89 -6.83
C SER A 143 -9.01 9.83 -7.87
N ALA A 144 -8.67 9.60 -9.14
CA ALA A 144 -9.66 9.44 -10.21
C ALA A 144 -10.59 8.23 -9.98
N ALA A 145 -10.07 7.16 -9.37
CA ALA A 145 -10.86 5.98 -8.97
C ALA A 145 -11.88 6.27 -7.87
N ALA A 146 -11.63 7.28 -7.04
CA ALA A 146 -12.56 7.80 -6.06
C ALA A 146 -13.56 8.83 -6.65
N GLY A 147 -13.48 9.10 -7.95
CA GLY A 147 -14.34 10.06 -8.64
C GLY A 147 -13.88 11.51 -8.54
N ILE A 148 -12.67 11.76 -8.04
CA ILE A 148 -12.08 13.10 -7.89
C ILE A 148 -11.54 13.56 -9.24
N GLU A 149 -11.73 14.83 -9.58
CA GLU A 149 -11.07 15.45 -10.74
C GLU A 149 -9.58 15.67 -10.46
N VAL A 150 -8.71 15.36 -11.41
CA VAL A 150 -7.25 15.38 -11.21
C VAL A 150 -6.58 16.25 -12.25
N VAL A 151 -5.77 17.21 -11.81
CA VAL A 151 -4.81 17.92 -12.66
C VAL A 151 -3.44 17.31 -12.39
N LEU A 152 -2.87 16.62 -13.38
CA LEU A 152 -1.57 15.96 -13.29
C LEU A 152 -0.52 16.81 -14.00
N LYS A 153 0.29 17.55 -13.23
CA LYS A 153 1.22 18.53 -13.78
C LYS A 153 2.66 18.02 -13.74
N ASP A 154 3.39 18.19 -14.83
CA ASP A 154 4.85 17.95 -14.89
C ASP A 154 5.55 19.06 -15.69
N VAL A 155 6.87 18.99 -15.85
CA VAL A 155 7.69 19.99 -16.57
C VAL A 155 7.44 19.99 -18.07
N SER A 156 6.87 18.92 -18.62
CA SER A 156 6.47 18.82 -20.02
C SER A 156 5.15 18.06 -20.16
N LEU A 157 4.39 18.38 -21.21
CA LEU A 157 3.11 17.74 -21.47
C LEU A 157 3.30 16.24 -21.76
N GLU A 158 4.41 15.90 -22.42
CA GLU A 158 4.80 14.51 -22.66
C GLU A 158 4.97 13.72 -21.34
N ALA A 159 5.62 14.30 -20.33
CA ALA A 159 5.80 13.67 -19.03
C ALA A 159 4.45 13.49 -18.31
N ALA A 160 3.59 14.52 -18.33
CA ALA A 160 2.24 14.45 -17.76
C ALA A 160 1.36 13.39 -18.44
N GLU A 161 1.39 13.32 -19.77
CA GLU A 161 0.66 12.31 -20.56
C GLU A 161 1.20 10.90 -20.31
N LYS A 162 2.53 10.74 -20.18
CA LYS A 162 3.14 9.46 -19.80
C LYS A 162 2.66 9.00 -18.41
N GLY A 163 2.50 9.93 -17.48
CA GLY A 163 1.88 9.67 -16.18
C GLY A 163 0.42 9.23 -16.30
N LYS A 164 -0.39 9.93 -17.09
CA LYS A 164 -1.79 9.53 -17.38
C LYS A 164 -1.87 8.15 -18.05
N ALA A 165 -0.95 7.83 -18.95
CA ALA A 165 -0.88 6.55 -19.63
C ALA A 165 -0.67 5.36 -18.67
N TYR A 166 -0.12 5.59 -17.46
CA TYR A 166 -0.09 4.57 -16.41
C TYR A 166 -1.49 4.11 -16.02
N SER A 167 -2.41 5.06 -15.80
CA SER A 167 -3.82 4.77 -15.52
C SER A 167 -4.49 4.02 -16.67
N ALA A 168 -4.23 4.44 -17.91
CA ALA A 168 -4.78 3.77 -19.10
C ALA A 168 -4.39 2.29 -19.15
N ARG A 169 -3.10 1.97 -18.98
CA ARG A 169 -2.61 0.57 -18.96
C ARG A 169 -3.25 -0.29 -17.88
N LEU A 170 -3.54 0.27 -16.70
CA LEU A 170 -4.21 -0.47 -15.63
C LEU A 170 -5.68 -0.78 -15.98
N LEU A 171 -6.38 0.17 -16.60
CA LEU A 171 -7.77 0.01 -16.98
C LEU A 171 -7.94 -0.89 -18.21
N ASP A 172 -7.04 -0.80 -19.20
CA ASP A 172 -7.06 -1.68 -20.37
C ASP A 172 -6.95 -3.16 -19.96
N LYS A 173 -6.15 -3.47 -18.93
CA LYS A 173 -6.11 -4.83 -18.33
C LYS A 173 -7.45 -5.24 -17.72
N LYS A 174 -8.22 -4.32 -17.14
CA LYS A 174 -9.56 -4.59 -16.59
C LYS A 174 -10.58 -4.79 -17.71
N VAL A 175 -10.49 -4.00 -18.79
CA VAL A 175 -11.33 -4.16 -19.99
C VAL A 175 -11.07 -5.51 -20.65
N ALA A 176 -9.81 -5.87 -20.87
CA ALA A 176 -9.43 -7.15 -21.47
C ALA A 176 -9.91 -8.38 -20.67
N ARG A 177 -10.12 -8.22 -19.35
CA ARG A 177 -10.67 -9.27 -18.46
C ARG A 177 -12.20 -9.21 -18.32
N GLY A 178 -12.88 -8.31 -19.02
CA GLY A 178 -14.33 -8.14 -18.94
C GLY A 178 -14.83 -7.53 -17.62
N HIS A 179 -13.94 -6.94 -16.81
CA HIS A 179 -14.30 -6.33 -15.52
C HIS A 179 -14.69 -4.84 -15.64
N LEU A 180 -14.49 -4.22 -16.80
CA LEU A 180 -14.80 -2.82 -17.07
C LEU A 180 -15.15 -2.65 -18.55
N SER A 181 -16.11 -1.78 -18.87
CA SER A 181 -16.40 -1.42 -20.27
C SER A 181 -15.46 -0.33 -20.78
N ALA A 182 -15.31 -0.20 -22.11
CA ALA A 182 -14.47 0.83 -22.73
C ALA A 182 -14.97 2.24 -22.38
N GLU A 183 -16.29 2.45 -22.34
CA GLU A 183 -16.90 3.74 -22.01
C GLU A 183 -16.59 4.15 -20.57
N LYS A 184 -16.65 3.18 -19.64
CA LYS A 184 -16.29 3.44 -18.24
C LYS A 184 -14.79 3.73 -18.06
N ARG A 185 -13.93 3.10 -18.87
CA ARG A 185 -12.50 3.44 -18.93
C ARG A 185 -12.30 4.87 -19.40
N ASP A 186 -12.94 5.26 -20.50
CA ASP A 186 -12.73 6.59 -21.10
C ASP A 186 -13.25 7.70 -20.18
N ALA A 187 -14.42 7.49 -19.56
CA ALA A 187 -14.94 8.39 -18.54
C ALA A 187 -14.03 8.50 -17.30
N PHE A 188 -13.33 7.42 -16.92
CA PHE A 188 -12.31 7.48 -15.87
C PHE A 188 -11.13 8.34 -16.31
N LEU A 189 -10.57 8.08 -17.49
CA LEU A 189 -9.38 8.77 -17.99
C LEU A 189 -9.63 10.26 -18.25
N ALA A 190 -10.88 10.63 -18.57
CA ALA A 190 -11.29 12.02 -18.72
C ALA A 190 -11.18 12.84 -17.41
N ARG A 191 -11.20 12.20 -16.23
CA ARG A 191 -10.97 12.89 -14.95
C ARG A 191 -9.52 13.31 -14.74
N ILE A 192 -8.57 12.72 -15.47
CA ILE A 192 -7.14 13.03 -15.34
C ILE A 192 -6.75 13.97 -16.47
N VAL A 193 -6.53 15.24 -16.13
CA VAL A 193 -6.11 16.29 -17.04
C VAL A 193 -4.60 16.48 -16.92
N PRO A 194 -3.79 16.04 -17.90
CA PRO A 194 -2.36 16.29 -17.91
C PRO A 194 -2.10 17.78 -18.22
N SER A 195 -1.13 18.38 -17.54
CA SER A 195 -0.85 19.81 -17.65
C SER A 195 0.64 20.13 -17.50
N VAL A 196 1.01 21.33 -17.95
CA VAL A 196 2.30 21.98 -17.69
C VAL A 196 2.15 23.32 -16.96
N SER A 197 0.93 23.82 -16.81
CA SER A 197 0.65 25.16 -16.28
C SER A 197 0.14 25.10 -14.85
N GLU A 198 0.71 25.94 -13.98
CA GLU A 198 0.23 26.12 -12.62
C GLU A 198 -1.16 26.75 -12.57
N ALA A 199 -1.56 27.51 -13.60
CA ALA A 199 -2.90 28.10 -13.71
C ALA A 199 -4.01 27.03 -13.73
N ASP A 200 -3.72 25.82 -14.22
CA ASP A 200 -4.71 24.73 -14.26
C ASP A 200 -5.08 24.19 -12.87
N PHE A 201 -4.33 24.57 -11.82
CA PHE A 201 -4.69 24.29 -10.42
C PHE A 201 -5.85 25.15 -9.90
N GLU A 202 -6.39 26.06 -10.70
CA GLU A 202 -7.60 26.79 -10.35
C GLU A 202 -8.72 25.82 -9.92
N GLY A 203 -9.32 26.10 -8.77
CA GLY A 203 -10.39 25.27 -8.19
C GLY A 203 -9.93 23.99 -7.48
N CYS A 204 -8.63 23.67 -7.45
CA CYS A 204 -8.13 22.56 -6.65
C CYS A 204 -8.28 22.87 -5.14
N ASP A 205 -8.90 21.96 -4.39
CA ASP A 205 -9.04 22.02 -2.93
C ASP A 205 -7.98 21.20 -2.18
N LEU A 206 -7.18 20.44 -2.92
CA LEU A 206 -6.01 19.70 -2.45
C LEU A 206 -4.90 19.74 -3.50
N ILE A 207 -3.67 20.01 -3.07
CA ILE A 207 -2.45 19.83 -3.86
C ILE A 207 -1.63 18.71 -3.23
N ILE A 208 -1.12 17.78 -4.03
CA ILE A 208 -0.23 16.70 -3.59
C ILE A 208 1.06 16.76 -4.41
N GLU A 209 2.15 17.09 -3.74
CA GLU A 209 3.47 17.14 -4.33
C GLU A 209 4.15 15.76 -4.31
N ALA A 210 4.57 15.27 -5.49
CA ALA A 210 5.26 14.00 -5.68
C ALA A 210 6.45 14.12 -6.66
N VAL A 211 7.17 15.24 -6.60
CA VAL A 211 8.44 15.48 -7.29
C VAL A 211 9.63 14.88 -6.54
N PHE A 212 10.82 15.05 -7.11
CA PHE A 212 12.07 14.50 -6.59
C PHE A 212 12.36 14.92 -5.14
N GLU A 213 13.10 14.08 -4.40
CA GLU A 213 13.38 14.24 -2.98
C GLU A 213 14.47 15.31 -2.72
N ASP A 214 14.16 16.56 -3.07
CA ASP A 214 15.01 17.73 -2.89
C ASP A 214 14.21 18.86 -2.23
N ARG A 215 14.74 19.42 -1.13
CA ARG A 215 14.05 20.41 -0.30
C ARG A 215 13.74 21.70 -1.07
N ALA A 216 14.70 22.21 -1.84
CA ALA A 216 14.55 23.47 -2.55
C ALA A 216 13.54 23.34 -3.70
N LEU A 217 13.62 22.23 -4.45
CA LEU A 217 12.66 21.93 -5.50
C LEU A 217 11.24 21.81 -4.95
N LYS A 218 11.03 21.00 -3.91
CA LYS A 218 9.71 20.81 -3.28
C LYS A 218 9.13 22.12 -2.75
N GLY A 219 9.96 22.93 -2.07
CA GLY A 219 9.56 24.24 -1.59
C GLY A 219 9.11 25.16 -2.72
N LYS A 220 9.90 25.24 -3.81
CA LYS A 220 9.54 26.06 -4.99
C LYS A 220 8.21 25.63 -5.61
N VAL A 221 8.06 24.35 -5.93
CA VAL A 221 6.86 23.88 -6.67
C VAL A 221 5.58 23.92 -5.83
N THR A 222 5.68 23.68 -4.52
CA THR A 222 4.50 23.76 -3.62
C THR A 222 4.07 25.20 -3.41
N ALA A 223 5.01 26.13 -3.21
CA ALA A 223 4.72 27.55 -3.07
C ALA A 223 4.11 28.16 -4.35
N GLU A 224 4.54 27.68 -5.51
CA GLU A 224 3.98 28.11 -6.80
C GLU A 224 2.56 27.57 -7.00
N ALA A 225 2.34 26.28 -6.75
CA ALA A 225 1.01 25.67 -6.84
C ALA A 225 0.00 26.26 -5.84
N GLU A 226 0.43 26.60 -4.62
CA GLU A 226 -0.43 27.23 -3.60
C GLU A 226 -1.09 28.52 -4.10
N LYS A 227 -0.39 29.30 -4.93
CA LYS A 227 -0.87 30.59 -5.45
C LYS A 227 -2.04 30.46 -6.43
N HIS A 228 -2.14 29.31 -7.10
CA HIS A 228 -3.15 29.05 -8.13
C HIS A 228 -4.29 28.15 -7.64
N ALA A 229 -4.09 27.44 -6.53
CA ALA A 229 -5.13 26.64 -5.88
C ALA A 229 -6.18 27.52 -5.16
N LEU A 230 -7.23 26.90 -4.63
CA LEU A 230 -8.20 27.62 -3.79
C LEU A 230 -7.54 28.24 -2.56
N ALA A 231 -8.10 29.35 -2.08
CA ALA A 231 -7.61 30.04 -0.88
C ALA A 231 -7.69 29.18 0.40
N ASP A 232 -8.51 28.13 0.38
CA ASP A 232 -8.61 27.14 1.43
C ASP A 232 -8.08 25.75 1.03
N ALA A 233 -7.30 25.65 -0.05
CA ALA A 233 -6.68 24.39 -0.42
C ALA A 233 -5.72 23.88 0.66
N VAL A 234 -5.72 22.56 0.86
CA VAL A 234 -4.66 21.87 1.61
C VAL A 234 -3.50 21.61 0.66
N VAL A 235 -2.27 21.82 1.12
CA VAL A 235 -1.06 21.51 0.37
C VAL A 235 -0.37 20.33 1.06
N ALA A 236 -0.15 19.25 0.34
CA ALA A 236 0.45 18.04 0.86
C ALA A 236 1.75 17.70 0.14
N SER A 237 2.72 17.14 0.85
CA SER A 237 3.92 16.53 0.26
C SER A 237 3.92 15.02 0.44
N ASN A 238 4.28 14.29 -0.61
CA ASN A 238 4.57 12.86 -0.64
C ASN A 238 6.07 12.58 -0.37
N THR A 239 6.78 13.50 0.30
CA THR A 239 8.16 13.24 0.74
C THR A 239 8.24 11.98 1.59
N SER A 240 9.33 11.23 1.46
CA SER A 240 9.56 10.02 2.25
C SER A 240 10.43 10.26 3.48
N THR A 241 11.23 11.34 3.49
CA THR A 241 12.21 11.58 4.56
C THR A 241 12.34 13.02 5.05
N LEU A 242 12.00 14.02 4.24
CA LEU A 242 12.21 15.41 4.60
C LEU A 242 11.15 15.86 5.61
N PRO A 243 11.54 16.40 6.78
CA PRO A 243 10.57 16.87 7.77
C PRO A 243 9.58 17.89 7.18
N ILE A 244 8.29 17.66 7.46
CA ILE A 244 7.17 18.48 6.97
C ILE A 244 7.28 19.91 7.49
N THR A 245 7.71 20.09 8.73
CA THR A 245 7.90 21.41 9.37
C THR A 245 8.87 22.28 8.58
N GLY A 246 9.93 21.68 8.03
CA GLY A 246 10.90 22.40 7.19
C GLY A 246 10.37 22.71 5.80
N LEU A 247 9.58 21.81 5.19
CA LEU A 247 8.96 22.05 3.88
C LEU A 247 7.87 23.13 3.94
N ALA A 248 7.11 23.16 5.04
CA ALA A 248 6.03 24.12 5.27
C ALA A 248 6.52 25.59 5.32
N GLN A 249 7.82 25.84 5.49
CA GLN A 249 8.37 27.21 5.49
C GLN A 249 8.32 27.88 4.11
N ALA A 250 8.19 27.10 3.03
CA ALA A 250 8.15 27.64 1.67
C ALA A 250 6.76 28.17 1.27
N VAL A 251 5.70 27.75 1.97
CA VAL A 251 4.31 28.13 1.66
C VAL A 251 3.84 29.28 2.54
N ALA A 252 2.87 30.06 2.04
CA ALA A 252 2.31 31.20 2.75
C ALA A 252 1.43 30.77 3.95
N ARG A 253 0.78 29.60 3.85
CA ARG A 253 -0.13 29.06 4.88
C ARG A 253 0.37 27.73 5.43
N PRO A 254 1.41 27.74 6.27
CA PRO A 254 1.99 26.51 6.83
C PRO A 254 0.98 25.68 7.65
N GLU A 255 -0.08 26.30 8.17
CA GLU A 255 -1.17 25.62 8.86
C GLU A 255 -2.03 24.72 7.96
N LYS A 256 -1.96 24.95 6.64
CA LYS A 256 -2.60 24.15 5.58
C LYS A 256 -1.64 23.18 4.90
N PHE A 257 -0.41 23.08 5.39
CA PHE A 257 0.61 22.17 4.87
C PHE A 257 0.65 20.85 5.68
N ILE A 258 0.72 19.71 5.00
CA ILE A 258 0.73 18.38 5.64
C ILE A 258 1.57 17.36 4.86
N GLY A 259 2.01 16.28 5.49
CA GLY A 259 2.53 15.12 4.76
C GLY A 259 1.41 14.14 4.39
N LEU A 260 1.34 13.74 3.13
CA LEU A 260 0.54 12.59 2.66
C LEU A 260 1.47 11.63 1.93
N HIS A 261 2.07 10.72 2.68
CA HIS A 261 3.08 9.80 2.18
C HIS A 261 2.43 8.48 1.72
N PHE A 262 2.48 8.27 0.39
CA PHE A 262 2.03 7.09 -0.32
C PHE A 262 3.19 6.12 -0.56
N PHE A 263 2.83 4.86 -0.83
CA PHE A 263 3.80 3.78 -1.06
C PHE A 263 3.65 3.19 -2.45
N SER A 264 4.77 2.91 -3.12
CA SER A 264 4.76 2.29 -4.45
C SER A 264 4.55 0.77 -4.37
N PRO A 265 3.77 0.16 -5.29
CA PRO A 265 2.88 0.80 -6.26
C PRO A 265 1.61 1.36 -5.61
N VAL A 266 1.27 2.62 -5.89
CA VAL A 266 0.19 3.35 -5.20
C VAL A 266 -1.19 2.73 -5.44
N ASP A 267 -1.42 2.08 -6.58
CA ASP A 267 -2.66 1.38 -6.91
C ASP A 267 -2.90 0.12 -6.07
N LYS A 268 -1.85 -0.42 -5.42
CA LYS A 268 -1.91 -1.66 -4.63
C LYS A 268 -1.69 -1.44 -3.14
N MET A 269 -0.84 -0.49 -2.77
CA MET A 269 -0.49 -0.26 -1.38
C MET A 269 -1.64 0.41 -0.63
N PRO A 270 -2.16 -0.20 0.46
CA PRO A 270 -3.39 0.28 1.10
C PRO A 270 -3.16 1.45 2.05
N LEU A 271 -1.94 1.68 2.52
CA LEU A 271 -1.60 2.66 3.54
C LEU A 271 -1.34 4.06 2.95
N VAL A 272 -1.73 5.10 3.68
CA VAL A 272 -1.17 6.45 3.54
C VAL A 272 -0.72 6.92 4.92
N GLU A 273 0.54 7.31 5.05
CA GLU A 273 1.07 7.91 6.27
C GLU A 273 0.81 9.42 6.23
N ILE A 274 0.01 9.91 7.16
CA ILE A 274 -0.34 11.32 7.33
C ILE A 274 0.60 11.92 8.36
N ILE A 275 1.40 12.91 7.97
CA ILE A 275 2.42 13.50 8.84
C ILE A 275 2.01 14.91 9.25
N ARG A 276 1.88 15.11 10.56
CA ARG A 276 1.58 16.41 11.18
C ARG A 276 2.87 17.20 11.41
N GLY A 277 3.09 18.24 10.61
CA GLY A 277 4.10 19.26 10.87
C GLY A 277 3.75 20.12 12.08
N GLU A 278 4.74 20.85 12.63
CA GLU A 278 4.56 21.66 13.84
C GLU A 278 3.43 22.69 13.71
N LYS A 279 3.29 23.31 12.53
CA LYS A 279 2.24 24.30 12.25
C LYS A 279 0.96 23.70 11.69
N THR A 280 0.95 22.43 11.28
CA THR A 280 -0.22 21.80 10.65
C THR A 280 -1.43 21.85 11.60
N SER A 281 -2.52 22.48 11.14
CA SER A 281 -3.74 22.58 11.94
C SER A 281 -4.50 21.25 12.04
N ASP A 282 -5.32 21.11 13.08
CA ASP A 282 -6.21 19.95 13.23
C ASP A 282 -7.23 19.85 12.09
N GLU A 283 -7.70 20.98 11.54
CA GLU A 283 -8.59 21.00 10.37
C GLU A 283 -7.90 20.39 9.14
N THR A 284 -6.65 20.79 8.89
CA THR A 284 -5.83 20.25 7.79
C THR A 284 -5.61 18.76 7.94
N LEU A 285 -5.31 18.30 9.16
CA LEU A 285 -5.17 16.88 9.47
C LEU A 285 -6.49 16.13 9.21
N ALA A 286 -7.61 16.66 9.69
CA ALA A 286 -8.93 16.06 9.47
C ALA A 286 -9.26 15.94 7.97
N ARG A 287 -8.96 16.96 7.16
CA ARG A 287 -9.15 16.93 5.70
C ARG A 287 -8.22 15.95 5.00
N GLY A 288 -6.96 15.85 5.42
CA GLY A 288 -6.03 14.83 4.93
C GLY A 288 -6.53 13.42 5.23
N PHE A 289 -7.07 13.21 6.45
CA PHE A 289 -7.66 11.95 6.87
C PHE A 289 -8.90 11.58 6.04
N ASP A 290 -9.82 12.52 5.85
CA ASP A 290 -11.03 12.35 5.04
C ASP A 290 -10.70 11.99 3.59
N TYR A 291 -9.71 12.66 3.01
CA TYR A 291 -9.23 12.35 1.66
C TYR A 291 -8.69 10.92 1.56
N VAL A 292 -7.88 10.47 2.53
CA VAL A 292 -7.34 9.09 2.54
C VAL A 292 -8.45 8.05 2.62
N LEU A 293 -9.48 8.27 3.44
CA LEU A 293 -10.66 7.41 3.47
C LEU A 293 -11.47 7.45 2.16
N GLN A 294 -11.64 8.64 1.56
CA GLN A 294 -12.34 8.82 0.29
C GLN A 294 -11.71 8.01 -0.84
N ILE A 295 -10.37 7.95 -0.89
CA ILE A 295 -9.63 7.12 -1.85
C ILE A 295 -9.49 5.64 -1.45
N LYS A 296 -10.24 5.21 -0.42
CA LYS A 296 -10.30 3.84 0.09
C LYS A 296 -8.93 3.29 0.51
N LYS A 297 -8.14 4.16 1.14
CA LYS A 297 -6.87 3.81 1.78
C LYS A 297 -6.99 3.91 3.29
N THR A 298 -6.09 3.24 4.00
CA THR A 298 -6.00 3.23 5.46
C THR A 298 -5.07 4.37 5.90
N PRO A 299 -5.57 5.36 6.66
CA PRO A 299 -4.74 6.43 7.22
C PRO A 299 -4.05 5.98 8.51
N ILE A 300 -2.78 6.37 8.67
CA ILE A 300 -2.13 6.46 9.98
C ILE A 300 -1.67 7.90 10.19
N VAL A 301 -1.71 8.40 11.42
CA VAL A 301 -1.28 9.76 11.74
C VAL A 301 -0.02 9.70 12.58
N VAL A 302 1.02 10.40 12.13
CA VAL A 302 2.32 10.47 12.80
C VAL A 302 2.73 11.92 13.00
N ASN A 303 3.52 12.18 14.05
CA ASN A 303 4.14 13.49 14.24
C ASN A 303 5.38 13.62 13.35
N ASP A 304 5.69 14.86 12.98
CA ASP A 304 6.84 15.15 12.14
C ASP A 304 8.17 14.76 12.80
N SER A 305 8.96 14.01 12.04
CA SER A 305 10.31 13.58 12.38
C SER A 305 10.97 13.10 11.10
N ARG A 306 12.30 13.21 10.99
CA ARG A 306 13.02 12.77 9.80
C ARG A 306 12.81 11.26 9.57
N GLY A 307 12.36 10.91 8.38
CA GLY A 307 12.01 9.52 8.02
C GLY A 307 10.69 9.00 8.61
N PHE A 308 9.95 9.84 9.35
CA PHE A 308 8.63 9.56 9.88
C PHE A 308 8.58 8.23 10.66
N PHE A 309 7.51 7.45 10.50
CA PHE A 309 7.45 6.10 11.01
C PHE A 309 7.90 5.10 9.95
N THR A 310 7.30 5.13 8.76
CA THR A 310 7.48 4.04 7.79
C THR A 310 8.89 4.00 7.21
N SER A 311 9.44 5.12 6.74
CA SER A 311 10.76 5.13 6.09
C SER A 311 11.87 4.84 7.10
N ARG A 312 11.73 5.33 8.33
CA ARG A 312 12.64 5.07 9.44
C ARG A 312 12.71 3.59 9.80
N VAL A 313 11.56 2.93 9.96
CA VAL A 313 11.49 1.49 10.29
C VAL A 313 11.86 0.63 9.08
N PHE A 314 11.47 1.01 7.88
CA PHE A 314 11.86 0.32 6.66
C PHE A 314 13.38 0.34 6.45
N GLY A 315 14.02 1.48 6.71
CA GLY A 315 15.46 1.63 6.61
C GLY A 315 16.24 0.67 7.51
N THR A 316 15.75 0.33 8.71
CA THR A 316 16.43 -0.64 9.57
C THR A 316 16.42 -2.05 8.95
N PHE A 317 15.31 -2.45 8.33
CA PHE A 317 15.21 -3.75 7.65
C PHE A 317 16.18 -3.86 6.46
N THR A 318 16.22 -2.86 5.59
CA THR A 318 17.12 -2.86 4.44
C THR A 318 18.58 -2.77 4.87
N ASN A 319 18.88 -1.90 5.84
CA ASN A 319 20.24 -1.69 6.29
C ASN A 319 20.83 -2.93 6.99
N GLU A 320 20.05 -3.68 7.76
CA GLU A 320 20.51 -4.96 8.35
C GLU A 320 20.86 -5.98 7.26
N GLY A 321 20.01 -6.11 6.23
CA GLY A 321 20.30 -6.98 5.08
C GLY A 321 21.61 -6.64 4.38
N ILE A 322 21.83 -5.35 4.14
CA ILE A 322 23.03 -4.84 3.47
C ILE A 322 24.27 -4.96 4.37
N ALA A 323 24.14 -4.73 5.67
CA ALA A 323 25.22 -4.91 6.63
C ALA A 323 25.70 -6.36 6.68
N MET A 324 24.76 -7.32 6.78
CA MET A 324 25.07 -8.75 6.73
C MET A 324 25.82 -9.14 5.45
N LEU A 325 25.48 -8.53 4.31
CA LEU A 325 26.22 -8.76 3.06
C LEU A 325 27.66 -8.26 3.16
N GLY A 326 27.88 -7.07 3.73
CA GLY A 326 29.22 -6.53 3.99
C GLY A 326 30.05 -7.38 4.97
N GLU A 327 29.39 -8.11 5.87
CA GLU A 327 30.00 -9.04 6.82
C GLU A 327 30.31 -10.42 6.20
N GLY A 328 29.93 -10.65 4.94
CA GLY A 328 30.23 -11.88 4.21
C GLY A 328 29.10 -12.93 4.24
N VAL A 329 27.91 -12.59 4.72
CA VAL A 329 26.75 -13.48 4.65
C VAL A 329 26.26 -13.58 3.20
N SER A 330 25.92 -14.80 2.76
CA SER A 330 25.41 -15.04 1.41
C SER A 330 24.14 -14.23 1.14
N ALA A 331 24.12 -13.49 0.02
CA ALA A 331 22.95 -12.73 -0.45
C ALA A 331 21.68 -13.59 -0.54
N ALA A 332 21.82 -14.82 -1.05
CA ALA A 332 20.71 -15.76 -1.14
C ALA A 332 20.17 -16.14 0.26
N MET A 333 21.05 -16.31 1.25
CA MET A 333 20.64 -16.61 2.62
C MET A 333 19.88 -15.43 3.23
N ILE A 334 20.37 -14.21 3.08
CA ILE A 334 19.74 -12.98 3.60
C ILE A 334 18.29 -12.87 3.11
N ASP A 335 18.08 -12.92 1.80
CA ASP A 335 16.75 -12.74 1.21
C ASP A 335 15.82 -13.95 1.47
N ASN A 336 16.36 -15.17 1.52
CA ASN A 336 15.57 -16.35 1.83
C ASN A 336 15.08 -16.35 3.28
N GLN A 337 15.94 -15.99 4.23
CA GLN A 337 15.59 -15.93 5.65
C GLN A 337 14.57 -14.82 5.93
N ALA A 338 14.71 -13.65 5.29
CA ALA A 338 13.69 -12.60 5.40
C ALA A 338 12.30 -13.07 4.93
N ARG A 339 12.24 -13.81 3.82
CA ARG A 339 10.97 -14.39 3.35
C ARG A 339 10.44 -15.49 4.27
N GLN A 340 11.31 -16.31 4.85
CA GLN A 340 10.92 -17.31 5.85
C GLN A 340 10.45 -16.67 7.17
N ALA A 341 10.89 -15.46 7.47
CA ALA A 341 10.39 -14.65 8.58
C ALA A 341 9.04 -13.96 8.27
N GLY A 342 8.52 -14.10 7.05
CA GLY A 342 7.22 -13.55 6.64
C GLY A 342 7.29 -12.24 5.87
N MET A 343 8.48 -11.74 5.53
CA MET A 343 8.61 -10.55 4.68
C MET A 343 8.24 -10.89 3.23
N PRO A 344 7.49 -10.01 2.52
CA PRO A 344 7.08 -10.28 1.15
C PRO A 344 8.25 -10.30 0.16
N VAL A 345 9.29 -9.50 0.44
CA VAL A 345 10.51 -9.37 -0.36
C VAL A 345 11.70 -9.30 0.60
N GLY A 346 12.84 -9.90 0.21
CA GLY A 346 14.07 -9.83 1.00
C GLY A 346 14.69 -8.43 0.98
N PRO A 347 15.53 -8.09 1.97
CA PRO A 347 16.06 -6.75 2.14
C PRO A 347 16.99 -6.32 0.99
N LEU A 348 17.70 -7.24 0.33
CA LEU A 348 18.54 -6.90 -0.82
C LEU A 348 17.68 -6.65 -2.06
N ALA A 349 16.78 -7.58 -2.39
CA ALA A 349 15.87 -7.41 -3.52
C ALA A 349 14.99 -6.15 -3.41
N ILE A 350 14.45 -5.83 -2.22
CA ILE A 350 13.64 -4.61 -2.06
C ILE A 350 14.50 -3.34 -2.15
N SER A 351 15.79 -3.40 -1.75
CA SER A 351 16.71 -2.28 -1.89
C SER A 351 16.97 -1.96 -3.37
N ASP A 352 16.97 -2.96 -4.25
CA ASP A 352 17.05 -2.76 -5.70
C ASP A 352 15.79 -2.13 -6.30
N GLU A 353 14.60 -2.45 -5.78
CA GLU A 353 13.34 -1.82 -6.20
C GLU A 353 13.28 -0.34 -5.78
N VAL A 354 13.75 -0.03 -4.56
CA VAL A 354 13.83 1.36 -4.05
C VAL A 354 14.95 2.15 -4.75
N SER A 355 16.00 1.46 -5.20
CA SER A 355 17.26 1.97 -5.73
C SER A 355 18.24 2.50 -4.67
N LEU A 356 19.46 1.97 -4.71
CA LEU A 356 20.59 2.39 -3.89
C LEU A 356 21.01 3.84 -4.16
N SER A 357 20.82 4.33 -5.39
CA SER A 357 21.11 5.74 -5.70
C SER A 357 20.17 6.69 -4.95
N LEU A 358 18.88 6.32 -4.80
CA LEU A 358 17.93 7.06 -4.00
C LEU A 358 18.32 7.03 -2.51
N MET A 359 18.74 5.87 -2.00
CA MET A 359 19.24 5.76 -0.62
C MET A 359 20.44 6.69 -0.38
N THR A 360 21.40 6.72 -1.30
CA THR A 360 22.55 7.63 -1.25
C THR A 360 22.12 9.10 -1.32
N HIS A 361 21.20 9.44 -2.22
CA HIS A 361 20.67 10.80 -2.36
C HIS A 361 19.98 11.28 -1.07
N ILE A 362 19.11 10.45 -0.49
CA ILE A 362 18.44 10.72 0.80
C ILE A 362 19.46 10.93 1.92
N ARG A 363 20.50 10.08 1.97
CA ARG A 363 21.57 10.21 2.97
C ARG A 363 22.37 11.50 2.81
N ASN A 364 22.71 11.87 1.57
CA ASN A 364 23.42 13.12 1.28
C ASN A 364 22.56 14.35 1.59
N GLN A 365 21.26 14.32 1.26
CA GLN A 365 20.34 15.39 1.65
C GLN A 365 20.21 15.50 3.17
N THR A 366 20.13 14.36 3.87
CA THR A 366 20.10 14.32 5.33
C THR A 366 21.39 14.86 5.94
N ALA A 367 22.54 14.54 5.35
CA ALA A 367 23.82 15.06 5.81
C ALA A 367 23.88 16.58 5.71
N ARG A 368 23.51 17.14 4.54
CA ARG A 368 23.45 18.60 4.33
C ARG A 368 22.52 19.29 5.34
N ASP A 369 21.33 18.72 5.57
CA ASP A 369 20.38 19.28 6.53
C ASP A 369 20.94 19.24 7.98
N LEU A 370 21.50 18.10 8.40
CA LEU A 370 22.01 17.94 9.76
C LEU A 370 23.25 18.80 10.03
N GLU A 371 24.15 18.93 9.04
CA GLU A 371 25.29 19.85 9.10
C GLU A 371 24.84 21.29 9.28
N ALA A 372 23.82 21.73 8.52
CA ALA A 372 23.24 23.06 8.66
C ALA A 372 22.59 23.28 10.04
N GLU A 373 22.07 22.22 10.66
CA GLU A 373 21.52 22.22 12.02
C GLU A 373 22.58 22.05 13.12
N GLY A 374 23.85 21.83 12.78
CA GLY A 374 24.93 21.55 13.74
C GLY A 374 24.80 20.19 14.46
N LYS A 375 24.13 19.22 13.84
CA LYS A 375 23.86 17.89 14.41
C LYS A 375 24.80 16.82 13.86
N ALA A 376 25.04 15.79 14.67
CA ALA A 376 25.88 14.65 14.28
C ALA A 376 25.23 13.82 13.16
N LEU A 377 26.07 13.34 12.24
CA LEU A 377 25.64 12.46 11.15
C LEU A 377 25.46 11.02 11.66
N PRO A 378 24.35 10.35 11.32
CA PRO A 378 24.18 8.94 11.65
C PRO A 378 25.17 8.09 10.85
N THR A 379 25.68 7.02 11.48
CA THR A 379 26.54 6.02 10.84
C THR A 379 25.89 4.65 10.89
N HIS A 380 26.13 3.82 9.87
CA HIS A 380 25.65 2.45 9.80
C HIS A 380 26.60 1.62 8.90
N PRO A 381 26.92 0.35 9.23
CA PRO A 381 27.79 -0.50 8.40
C PRO A 381 27.33 -0.63 6.94
N ALA A 382 26.03 -0.72 6.72
CA ALA A 382 25.41 -0.76 5.39
C ALA A 382 25.83 0.40 4.46
N PHE A 383 26.14 1.57 4.98
CA PHE A 383 26.43 2.75 4.15
C PHE A 383 27.69 2.54 3.30
N ALA A 384 28.72 1.88 3.83
CA ALA A 384 29.93 1.57 3.07
C ALA A 384 29.64 0.60 1.90
N VAL A 385 28.75 -0.38 2.12
CA VAL A 385 28.35 -1.33 1.07
C VAL A 385 27.52 -0.63 -0.01
N ILE A 386 26.60 0.27 0.38
CA ILE A 386 25.83 1.08 -0.57
C ILE A 386 26.77 1.95 -1.42
N ASP A 387 27.73 2.61 -0.77
CA ASP A 387 28.73 3.44 -1.46
C ASP A 387 29.58 2.62 -2.44
N LEU A 388 30.02 1.44 -2.04
CA LEU A 388 30.76 0.51 -2.90
C LEU A 388 29.92 0.10 -4.14
N MET A 389 28.67 -0.30 -3.92
CA MET A 389 27.75 -0.71 -4.99
C MET A 389 27.48 0.42 -5.99
N VAL A 390 27.22 1.63 -5.51
CA VAL A 390 26.88 2.78 -6.35
C VAL A 390 28.12 3.38 -7.03
N ASN A 391 29.19 3.62 -6.27
CA ASN A 391 30.32 4.41 -6.72
C ASN A 391 31.37 3.58 -7.46
N GLU A 392 31.69 2.38 -6.97
CA GLU A 392 32.74 1.54 -7.57
C GLU A 392 32.14 0.56 -8.57
N TYR A 393 31.14 -0.24 -8.16
CA TYR A 393 30.59 -1.30 -9.02
C TYR A 393 29.54 -0.81 -10.02
N LYS A 394 29.04 0.41 -9.90
CA LYS A 394 28.01 1.00 -10.78
C LYS A 394 26.74 0.14 -10.85
N ARG A 395 26.32 -0.40 -9.71
CA ARG A 395 25.10 -1.24 -9.53
C ARG A 395 24.09 -0.53 -8.63
N PRO A 396 23.40 0.53 -9.10
CA PRO A 396 22.54 1.37 -8.26
C PRO A 396 21.13 0.82 -8.04
N GLY A 397 20.77 -0.34 -8.61
CA GLY A 397 19.48 -1.00 -8.43
C GLY A 397 18.76 -1.32 -9.75
N LYS A 398 17.54 -1.86 -9.62
CA LYS A 398 16.79 -2.47 -10.71
C LYS A 398 16.47 -1.52 -11.86
N ALA A 399 16.21 -0.24 -11.57
CA ALA A 399 15.89 0.77 -12.59
C ALA A 399 17.06 1.00 -13.57
N ALA A 400 18.30 0.76 -13.14
CA ALA A 400 19.49 0.83 -13.98
C ALA A 400 19.88 -0.52 -14.61
N GLY A 401 19.11 -1.59 -14.37
CA GLY A 401 19.39 -2.94 -14.85
C GLY A 401 20.49 -3.69 -14.09
N ALA A 402 21.04 -3.12 -13.01
CA ALA A 402 22.08 -3.75 -12.20
C ALA A 402 21.97 -3.33 -10.71
N GLY A 403 21.76 -4.31 -9.83
CA GLY A 403 21.56 -4.16 -8.38
C GLY A 403 22.36 -5.19 -7.58
N PHE A 404 21.85 -5.75 -6.49
CA PHE A 404 22.52 -6.86 -5.78
C PHE A 404 22.69 -8.13 -6.63
#